data_AF-A0A958VQI2-F1
#
_entry.id   AF-A0A958VQI2-F1
#
_cell.length_a   1.000
_cell.length_b   1.000
_cell.length_c   1.000
_cell.angle_alpha   90.00
_cell.angle_beta   90.00
_cell.angle_gamma   90.00
#
_symmetry.space_group_name_H-M   'P 1'
#
loop_
_entity.id
_entity.type
_entity.pdbx_description
1 polymer ?
#
loop_
_entity_poly.entity_id
_entity_poly.type
_entity_poly.pdbx_seq_one_letter_code
_entity_poly.pdbx_strand_id
1 'polypeptide(L)'
;MNIKIANQIKLGAFLFIFYQVLSLNAQQTDAYKKFTDQLKHYETKKFIKKYKNGKVKEIYSLTYYEYEGVKYSFYSGEYIRYYRNGNKSFERQQDMFGTPLIINWYYPNGDLSESSKTIKLDTKAESLYEFLSSDKSILITSLSEKYLPLNGSKGKPTLRKKGNYLNNKKIGVWEIYKNGKVIKTKSY
;
A
#
# COMPACT_ATOMS: atom_id res chain seq x y z
N MET A 1 -20.73 36.36 14.51
CA MET A 1 -20.66 35.06 13.80
C MET A 1 -21.01 33.96 14.79
N ASN A 2 -22.10 33.23 14.54
CA ASN A 2 -22.77 32.37 15.54
C ASN A 2 -21.90 31.17 15.98
N ILE A 3 -21.67 31.04 17.29
CA ILE A 3 -20.91 29.95 17.93
C ILE A 3 -21.45 28.56 17.56
N LYS A 4 -22.76 28.45 17.26
CA LYS A 4 -23.40 27.21 16.76
C LYS A 4 -22.86 26.74 15.40
N ILE A 5 -22.53 27.67 14.49
CA ILE A 5 -22.04 27.34 13.14
C ILE A 5 -20.60 26.81 13.22
N ALA A 6 -19.77 27.40 14.08
CA ALA A 6 -18.39 26.95 14.30
C ALA A 6 -18.33 25.53 14.88
N ASN A 7 -19.27 25.15 15.77
CA ASN A 7 -19.33 23.80 16.33
C ASN A 7 -19.84 22.76 15.32
N GLN A 8 -20.79 23.11 14.44
CA GLN A 8 -21.24 22.20 13.38
C GLN A 8 -20.16 21.95 12.31
N ILE A 9 -19.37 22.98 11.96
CA ILE A 9 -18.24 22.84 11.03
C ILE A 9 -17.14 21.94 11.63
N LYS A 10 -16.85 22.07 12.93
CA LYS A 10 -15.89 21.20 13.63
C LYS A 10 -16.35 19.74 13.70
N LEU A 11 -17.63 19.50 13.97
CA LEU A 11 -18.21 18.15 14.02
C LEU A 11 -18.23 17.48 12.63
N GLY A 12 -18.57 18.24 11.58
CA GLY A 12 -18.52 17.78 10.19
C GLY A 12 -17.11 17.44 9.71
N ALA A 13 -16.11 18.24 10.08
CA ALA A 13 -14.71 17.96 9.79
C ALA A 13 -14.21 16.69 10.51
N PHE A 14 -14.64 16.46 11.76
CA PHE A 14 -14.27 15.25 12.52
C PHE A 14 -14.88 13.98 11.92
N LEU A 15 -16.16 14.02 11.52
CA LEU A 15 -16.82 12.90 10.83
C LEU A 15 -16.21 12.61 9.44
N PHE A 16 -15.77 13.64 8.72
CA PHE A 16 -15.09 13.46 7.43
C PHE A 16 -13.70 12.82 7.60
N ILE A 17 -12.93 13.22 8.61
CA ILE A 17 -11.65 12.58 8.96
C ILE A 17 -11.87 11.13 9.39
N PHE A 18 -12.90 10.85 10.19
CA PHE A 18 -13.22 9.48 10.63
C PHE A 18 -13.63 8.56 9.46
N TYR A 19 -14.41 9.08 8.49
CA TYR A 19 -14.78 8.33 7.29
C TYR A 19 -13.59 8.05 6.36
N GLN A 20 -12.65 8.99 6.24
CA GLN A 20 -11.40 8.79 5.48
C GLN A 20 -10.49 7.72 6.12
N VAL A 21 -10.44 7.65 7.45
CA VAL A 21 -9.67 6.61 8.17
C VAL A 21 -10.27 5.21 7.98
N LEU A 22 -11.60 5.09 7.96
CA LEU A 22 -12.28 3.81 7.74
C LEU A 22 -12.13 3.29 6.30
N SER A 23 -12.02 4.18 5.31
CA SER A 23 -11.94 3.83 3.88
C SER A 23 -10.51 3.56 3.38
N LEU A 24 -9.49 3.67 4.24
CA LEU A 24 -8.09 3.35 3.94
C LEU A 24 -7.66 1.94 4.36
N ASN A 25 -8.48 1.21 5.11
CA ASN A 25 -8.14 -0.14 5.55
C ASN A 25 -8.57 -1.19 4.52
N ALA A 26 -7.63 -2.06 4.12
CA ALA A 26 -7.98 -3.26 3.39
C ALA A 26 -8.95 -4.12 4.23
N GLN A 27 -9.95 -4.74 3.58
CA GLN A 27 -10.86 -5.63 4.29
C GLN A 27 -10.12 -6.93 4.66
N GLN A 28 -9.74 -7.05 5.93
CA GLN A 28 -9.16 -8.27 6.49
C GLN A 28 -10.28 -9.28 6.79
N THR A 29 -10.11 -10.52 6.33
CA THR A 29 -11.01 -11.62 6.68
C THR A 29 -10.76 -12.13 8.11
N ASP A 30 -11.74 -12.84 8.66
CA ASP A 30 -11.59 -13.47 9.98
C ASP A 30 -10.46 -14.50 10.01
N ALA A 31 -10.22 -15.20 8.88
CA ALA A 31 -9.09 -16.10 8.74
C ALA A 31 -7.74 -15.38 8.88
N TYR A 32 -7.62 -14.18 8.30
CA TYR A 32 -6.41 -13.36 8.45
C TYR A 32 -6.26 -12.87 9.90
N LYS A 33 -7.35 -12.33 10.47
CA LYS A 33 -7.38 -11.81 11.85
C LYS A 33 -7.04 -12.86 12.90
N LYS A 34 -7.50 -14.09 12.69
CA LYS A 34 -7.20 -15.24 13.55
C LYS A 34 -5.70 -15.33 13.86
N PHE A 35 -4.83 -15.08 12.90
CA PHE A 35 -3.38 -15.14 13.12
C PHE A 35 -2.80 -13.83 13.63
N THR A 36 -3.24 -12.68 13.11
CA THR A 36 -2.66 -11.38 13.49
C THR A 36 -2.91 -11.02 14.95
N ASP A 37 -4.05 -11.43 15.50
CA ASP A 37 -4.45 -11.06 16.86
C ASP A 37 -3.68 -11.85 17.93
N GLN A 38 -3.04 -12.96 17.55
CA GLN A 38 -2.24 -13.79 18.46
C GLN A 38 -0.83 -13.24 18.68
N LEU A 39 -0.37 -12.35 17.80
CA LEU A 39 1.03 -11.94 17.74
C LEU A 39 1.25 -10.60 18.44
N LYS A 40 2.15 -10.61 19.43
CA LYS A 40 2.67 -9.39 20.05
C LYS A 40 4.07 -9.13 19.53
N HIS A 41 4.27 -7.97 18.92
CA HIS A 41 5.62 -7.52 18.60
C HIS A 41 6.30 -7.03 19.88
N TYR A 42 7.62 -7.18 19.96
CA TYR A 42 8.40 -6.65 21.08
C TYR A 42 9.15 -5.37 20.72
N GLU A 43 9.35 -5.09 19.43
CA GLU A 43 10.11 -3.92 18.99
C GLU A 43 9.75 -3.50 17.56
N THR A 44 9.83 -2.20 17.30
CA THR A 44 9.89 -1.64 15.95
C THR A 44 11.07 -0.69 15.83
N LYS A 45 11.93 -0.91 14.82
CA LYS A 45 13.09 -0.06 14.54
C LYS A 45 12.93 0.64 13.20
N LYS A 46 13.23 1.94 13.17
CA LYS A 46 13.27 2.75 11.93
C LYS A 46 14.70 2.87 11.41
N PHE A 47 14.87 2.71 10.11
CA PHE A 47 16.13 2.74 9.41
C PHE A 47 16.12 3.82 8.33
N ILE A 48 17.27 4.48 8.15
CA ILE A 48 17.50 5.46 7.08
C ILE A 48 18.82 5.09 6.40
N LYS A 49 18.74 4.73 5.11
CA LYS A 49 19.93 4.54 4.27
C LYS A 49 20.16 5.78 3.43
N LYS A 50 21.43 6.13 3.25
CA LYS A 50 21.87 7.26 2.42
C LYS A 50 22.70 6.77 1.23
N TYR A 51 22.67 7.54 0.16
CA TYR A 51 23.63 7.40 -0.94
C TYR A 51 25.02 7.89 -0.50
N LYS A 52 26.05 7.56 -1.28
CA LYS A 52 27.43 8.05 -1.06
C LYS A 52 27.53 9.59 -0.99
N ASN A 53 26.62 10.31 -1.64
CA ASN A 53 26.55 11.78 -1.61
C ASN A 53 25.73 12.33 -0.42
N GLY A 54 25.44 11.51 0.60
CA GLY A 54 24.72 11.93 1.81
C GLY A 54 23.20 12.06 1.66
N LYS A 55 22.65 12.09 0.44
CA LYS A 55 21.20 12.16 0.21
C LYS A 55 20.50 10.89 0.68
N VAL A 56 19.28 11.02 1.18
CA VAL A 56 18.46 9.87 1.59
C VAL A 56 18.19 8.97 0.38
N LYS A 57 18.42 7.67 0.56
CA LYS A 57 18.14 6.62 -0.42
C LYS A 57 16.87 5.87 -0.07
N GLU A 58 16.69 5.56 1.21
CA GLU A 58 15.65 4.67 1.68
C GLU A 58 15.30 4.95 3.14
N ILE A 59 14.01 4.91 3.47
CA ILE A 59 13.49 4.97 4.83
C ILE A 59 12.55 3.78 4.99
N TYR A 60 12.70 3.00 6.06
CA TYR A 60 11.81 1.87 6.34
C TYR A 60 11.80 1.56 7.83
N SER A 61 10.76 0.87 8.29
CA SER A 61 10.72 0.28 9.62
C SER A 61 10.71 -1.24 9.53
N LEU A 62 11.31 -1.90 10.53
CA LEU A 62 11.16 -3.34 10.78
C LEU A 62 10.47 -3.53 12.13
N THR A 63 9.40 -4.32 12.16
CA THR A 63 8.78 -4.82 13.38
C THR A 63 9.23 -6.24 13.64
N TYR A 64 9.58 -6.53 14.89
CA TYR A 64 10.16 -7.79 15.32
C TYR A 64 9.21 -8.57 16.23
N TYR A 65 9.16 -9.88 16.00
CA TYR A 65 8.32 -10.83 16.70
C TYR A 65 9.16 -12.02 17.16
N GLU A 66 8.70 -12.68 18.21
CA GLU A 66 9.24 -13.95 18.67
C GLU A 66 8.08 -14.92 18.85
N TYR A 67 8.19 -16.11 18.26
CA TYR A 67 7.20 -17.16 18.38
C TYR A 67 7.92 -18.51 18.43
N GLU A 68 7.65 -19.30 19.48
CA GLU A 68 8.30 -20.61 19.71
C GLU A 68 9.84 -20.56 19.64
N GLY A 69 10.44 -19.47 20.16
CA GLY A 69 11.90 -19.25 20.14
C GLY A 69 12.47 -18.83 18.77
N VAL A 70 11.64 -18.74 17.73
CA VAL A 70 12.03 -18.25 16.41
C VAL A 70 11.74 -16.76 16.30
N LYS A 71 12.73 -16.00 15.82
CA LYS A 71 12.62 -14.55 15.61
C LYS A 71 12.20 -14.27 14.18
N TYR A 72 11.15 -13.46 14.04
CA TYR A 72 10.65 -12.98 12.76
C TYR A 72 10.79 -11.46 12.70
N SER A 73 11.00 -10.94 11.49
CA SER A 73 10.98 -9.51 11.25
C SER A 73 10.28 -9.19 9.96
N PHE A 74 9.37 -8.23 9.99
CA PHE A 74 8.66 -7.77 8.82
C PHE A 74 8.88 -6.28 8.63
N TYR A 75 8.92 -5.84 7.37
CA TYR A 75 8.77 -4.43 7.09
C TYR A 75 7.40 -3.98 7.60
N SER A 76 7.32 -2.83 8.25
CA SER A 76 6.07 -2.32 8.82
C SER A 76 5.91 -0.82 8.59
N GLY A 77 4.67 -0.34 8.62
CA GLY A 77 4.37 1.08 8.40
C GLY A 77 4.82 1.56 7.02
N GLU A 78 5.63 2.61 6.98
CA GLU A 78 6.08 3.21 5.72
C GLU A 78 7.44 2.68 5.26
N TYR A 79 7.52 2.37 3.97
CA TYR A 79 8.73 2.09 3.23
C TYR A 79 8.82 3.10 2.08
N ILE A 80 9.82 3.96 2.08
CA ILE A 80 10.05 4.95 1.01
C ILE A 80 11.44 4.75 0.40
N ARG A 81 11.52 4.76 -0.95
CA ARG A 81 12.78 4.88 -1.69
C ARG A 81 12.80 6.18 -2.47
N TYR A 82 13.99 6.75 -2.60
CA TYR A 82 14.23 7.98 -3.32
C TYR A 82 15.16 7.74 -4.49
N TYR A 83 15.00 8.51 -5.56
CA TYR A 83 16.02 8.72 -6.57
C TYR A 83 17.15 9.61 -6.03
N ARG A 84 18.30 9.61 -6.70
CA ARG A 84 19.45 10.46 -6.33
C ARG A 84 19.18 11.96 -6.44
N ASN A 85 18.18 12.36 -7.24
CA ASN A 85 17.75 13.75 -7.34
C ASN A 85 16.93 14.20 -6.10
N GLY A 86 16.48 13.26 -5.25
CA GLY A 86 15.69 13.54 -4.05
C GLY A 86 14.20 13.26 -4.20
N ASN A 87 13.70 13.00 -5.41
CA ASN A 87 12.31 12.62 -5.62
C ASN A 87 12.06 11.19 -5.13
N LYS A 88 10.84 10.90 -4.64
CA LYS A 88 10.44 9.51 -4.35
C LYS A 88 10.50 8.70 -5.65
N SER A 89 11.01 7.48 -5.56
CA SER A 89 10.90 6.47 -6.63
C SER A 89 9.83 5.44 -6.33
N PHE A 90 9.57 5.23 -5.04
CA PHE A 90 8.67 4.21 -4.54
C PHE A 90 8.23 4.59 -3.13
N GLU A 91 6.97 4.35 -2.81
CA GLU A 91 6.51 4.26 -1.43
C GLU A 91 5.57 3.07 -1.28
N ARG A 92 5.58 2.48 -0.09
CA ARG A 92 4.67 1.43 0.33
C ARG A 92 4.24 1.72 1.76
N GLN A 93 2.93 1.64 1.99
CA GLN A 93 2.36 1.48 3.32
C GLN A 93 2.01 0.00 3.48
N GLN A 94 2.37 -0.58 4.62
CA GLN A 94 2.13 -1.98 4.92
C GLN A 94 1.71 -2.14 6.38
N ASP A 95 1.02 -3.24 6.67
CA ASP A 95 0.66 -3.59 8.04
C ASP A 95 1.89 -4.02 8.86
N MET A 96 1.67 -4.46 10.10
CA MET A 96 2.76 -4.88 10.98
C MET A 96 3.42 -6.21 10.57
N PHE A 97 2.80 -6.96 9.65
CA PHE A 97 3.24 -8.28 9.18
C PHE A 97 3.84 -8.21 7.77
N GLY A 98 4.15 -7.01 7.27
CA GLY A 98 4.79 -6.83 5.96
C GLY A 98 3.83 -6.92 4.78
N THR A 99 2.53 -7.01 5.02
CA THR A 99 1.54 -7.08 3.96
C THR A 99 1.28 -5.69 3.39
N PRO A 100 1.50 -5.46 2.08
CA PRO A 100 1.27 -4.15 1.48
C PRO A 100 -0.21 -3.75 1.53
N LEU A 101 -0.47 -2.51 1.94
CA LEU A 101 -1.80 -1.87 1.92
C LEU A 101 -1.91 -0.88 0.76
N ILE A 102 -0.87 -0.09 0.54
CA ILE A 102 -0.75 0.84 -0.58
C ILE A 102 0.66 0.73 -1.13
N ILE A 103 0.81 0.72 -2.45
CA ILE A 103 2.08 0.80 -3.16
C ILE A 103 1.97 1.86 -4.24
N ASN A 104 2.87 2.83 -4.23
CA ASN A 104 3.00 3.82 -5.31
C ASN A 104 4.41 3.79 -5.89
N TRP A 105 4.50 3.82 -7.21
CA TRP A 105 5.74 3.95 -7.97
C TRP A 105 5.74 5.29 -8.68
N TYR A 106 6.90 5.93 -8.74
CA TYR A 106 7.04 7.26 -9.31
C TYR A 106 8.07 7.28 -10.42
N TYR A 107 7.87 8.16 -11.39
CA TYR A 107 8.89 8.53 -12.37
C TYR A 107 9.97 9.41 -11.72
N PRO A 108 11.18 9.54 -12.33
CA PRO A 108 12.25 10.38 -11.80
C PRO A 108 11.88 11.86 -11.61
N ASN A 109 10.90 12.36 -12.37
CA ASN A 109 10.37 13.72 -12.24
C ASN A 109 9.39 13.89 -11.06
N GLY A 110 9.04 12.82 -10.34
CA GLY A 110 8.14 12.82 -9.19
C GLY A 110 6.69 12.47 -9.53
N ASP A 111 6.33 12.30 -10.79
CA ASP A 111 4.95 11.94 -11.16
C ASP A 111 4.63 10.48 -10.84
N LEU A 112 3.37 10.20 -10.47
CA LEU A 112 2.89 8.85 -10.23
C LEU A 112 2.88 8.02 -11.53
N SER A 113 3.50 6.85 -11.50
CA SER A 113 3.57 5.90 -12.62
C SER A 113 2.65 4.71 -12.43
N GLU A 114 2.54 4.23 -11.20
CA GLU A 114 1.68 3.09 -10.86
C GLU A 114 1.25 3.19 -9.40
N SER A 115 0.00 2.85 -9.14
CA SER A 115 -0.55 2.71 -7.79
C SER A 115 -1.21 1.35 -7.64
N SER A 116 -1.09 0.76 -6.48
CA SER A 116 -1.81 -0.44 -6.08
C SER A 116 -2.35 -0.25 -4.68
N LYS A 117 -3.66 -0.44 -4.49
CA LYS A 117 -4.32 -0.42 -3.19
C LYS A 117 -4.89 -1.80 -2.90
N THR A 118 -4.50 -2.36 -1.77
CA THR A 118 -5.08 -3.61 -1.28
C THR A 118 -6.52 -3.37 -0.85
N ILE A 119 -7.43 -4.19 -1.37
CA ILE A 119 -8.87 -4.12 -1.10
C ILE A 119 -9.35 -5.30 -0.26
N LYS A 120 -8.66 -6.45 -0.31
CA LYS A 120 -8.93 -7.61 0.54
C LYS A 120 -7.63 -8.28 0.98
N LEU A 121 -7.56 -8.64 2.25
CA LEU A 121 -6.52 -9.49 2.84
C LEU A 121 -7.15 -10.76 3.40
N ASP A 122 -6.63 -11.89 2.96
CA ASP A 122 -7.07 -13.21 3.36
C ASP A 122 -5.85 -14.12 3.53
N THR A 123 -6.05 -15.34 4.01
CA THR A 123 -4.95 -16.31 4.15
C THR A 123 -5.42 -17.74 4.00
N LYS A 124 -4.53 -18.59 3.50
CA LYS A 124 -4.66 -20.04 3.46
C LYS A 124 -3.81 -20.73 4.51
N ALA A 125 -3.09 -19.96 5.34
CA ALA A 125 -2.24 -20.53 6.38
C ALA A 125 -3.07 -21.42 7.32
N GLU A 126 -2.57 -22.61 7.59
CA GLU A 126 -3.19 -23.55 8.54
C GLU A 126 -2.59 -23.40 9.94
N SER A 127 -1.40 -22.79 10.04
CA SER A 127 -0.68 -22.56 11.28
C SER A 127 -0.07 -21.16 11.34
N LEU A 128 0.25 -20.70 12.55
CA LEU A 128 0.93 -19.42 12.75
C LEU A 128 2.34 -19.43 12.13
N TYR A 129 3.03 -20.58 12.19
CA TYR A 129 4.30 -20.77 11.52
C TYR A 129 4.18 -20.54 10.01
N GLU A 130 3.17 -21.11 9.35
CA GLU A 130 2.94 -20.91 7.91
C GLU A 130 2.56 -19.47 7.58
N PHE A 131 1.76 -18.82 8.43
CA PHE A 131 1.42 -17.41 8.30
C PHE A 131 2.66 -16.51 8.35
N LEU A 132 3.60 -16.81 9.27
CA LEU A 132 4.80 -16.01 9.49
C LEU A 132 5.94 -16.30 8.49
N SER A 133 6.00 -17.51 7.93
CA SER A 133 7.16 -17.97 7.14
C SER A 133 6.93 -17.98 5.63
N SER A 134 5.68 -17.89 5.16
CA SER A 134 5.33 -18.05 3.74
C SER A 134 4.54 -16.86 3.20
N ASP A 135 5.11 -16.15 2.24
CA ASP A 135 4.40 -15.11 1.49
C ASP A 135 3.27 -15.67 0.61
N LYS A 136 3.28 -16.98 0.32
CA LYS A 136 2.27 -17.67 -0.49
C LYS A 136 0.99 -17.96 0.28
N SER A 137 1.04 -18.01 1.61
CA SER A 137 -0.13 -18.29 2.44
C SER A 137 -1.05 -17.08 2.51
N ILE A 138 -0.51 -15.87 2.41
CA ILE A 138 -1.28 -14.62 2.37
C ILE A 138 -1.88 -14.39 0.98
N LEU A 139 -3.17 -14.11 0.94
CA LEU A 139 -3.91 -13.75 -0.27
C LEU A 139 -4.22 -12.26 -0.26
N ILE A 140 -3.66 -11.54 -1.23
CA ILE A 140 -3.79 -10.10 -1.37
C ILE A 140 -4.56 -9.82 -2.65
N THR A 141 -5.79 -9.31 -2.49
CA THR A 141 -6.52 -8.72 -3.61
C THR A 141 -6.26 -7.22 -3.63
N SER A 142 -5.78 -6.70 -4.75
CA SER A 142 -5.45 -5.29 -4.91
C SER A 142 -6.01 -4.70 -6.19
N LEU A 143 -6.49 -3.46 -6.11
CA LEU A 143 -6.81 -2.62 -7.26
C LEU A 143 -5.54 -1.91 -7.73
N SER A 144 -5.18 -2.10 -8.99
CA SER A 144 -4.01 -1.49 -9.63
C SER A 144 -4.44 -0.44 -10.65
N GLU A 145 -3.72 0.68 -10.66
CA GLU A 145 -3.85 1.77 -11.61
C GLU A 145 -2.49 2.11 -12.20
N LYS A 146 -2.39 2.09 -13.54
CA LYS A 146 -1.16 2.40 -14.26
C LYS A 146 -1.30 3.69 -15.05
N TYR A 147 -0.33 4.57 -14.88
CA TYR A 147 -0.28 5.89 -15.47
C TYR A 147 0.86 5.95 -16.49
N LEU A 148 0.63 6.53 -17.66
CA LEU A 148 1.69 6.79 -18.65
C LEU A 148 1.60 8.25 -19.11
N PRO A 149 2.75 8.93 -19.33
CA PRO A 149 2.76 10.26 -19.91
C PRO A 149 2.01 10.32 -21.24
N LEU A 150 1.35 11.44 -21.49
CA LEU A 150 0.90 11.79 -22.84
C LEU A 150 2.14 12.18 -23.66
N ASN A 151 2.32 11.55 -24.83
CA ASN A 151 3.41 11.85 -25.77
C ASN A 151 4.85 11.61 -25.23
N GLY A 152 5.13 10.43 -24.70
CA GLY A 152 6.49 10.01 -24.36
C GLY A 152 6.92 10.42 -22.96
N SER A 153 7.86 11.37 -22.80
CA SER A 153 8.38 11.82 -21.49
C SER A 153 7.96 13.24 -21.11
N LYS A 154 7.18 13.93 -21.94
CA LYS A 154 6.95 15.39 -21.82
C LYS A 154 5.58 15.79 -21.27
N GLY A 155 4.59 14.88 -21.22
CA GLY A 155 3.25 15.18 -20.71
C GLY A 155 3.00 14.64 -19.31
N LYS A 156 2.04 15.23 -18.57
CA LYS A 156 1.58 14.66 -17.30
C LYS A 156 1.05 13.23 -17.51
N PRO A 157 1.39 12.26 -16.64
CA PRO A 157 0.84 10.93 -16.73
C PRO A 157 -0.69 10.92 -16.63
N THR A 158 -1.30 10.10 -17.47
CA THR A 158 -2.75 9.85 -17.46
C THR A 158 -3.02 8.37 -17.24
N LEU A 159 -4.15 8.05 -16.61
CA LEU A 159 -4.56 6.67 -16.37
C LEU A 159 -4.65 5.93 -17.72
N ARG A 160 -4.05 4.74 -17.77
CA ARG A 160 -4.01 3.88 -18.95
C ARG A 160 -4.64 2.53 -18.72
N LYS A 161 -4.47 1.97 -17.53
CA LYS A 161 -5.02 0.67 -17.18
C LYS A 161 -5.47 0.67 -15.74
N LYS A 162 -6.60 0.03 -15.48
CA LYS A 162 -7.15 -0.18 -14.15
C LYS A 162 -7.70 -1.60 -14.06
N GLY A 163 -7.49 -2.27 -12.94
CA GLY A 163 -8.05 -3.60 -12.70
C GLY A 163 -7.47 -4.26 -11.46
N ASN A 164 -7.99 -5.45 -11.16
CA ASN A 164 -7.64 -6.15 -9.92
C ASN A 164 -6.57 -7.22 -10.14
N TYR A 165 -5.79 -7.44 -9.10
CA TYR A 165 -4.88 -8.57 -8.94
C TYR A 165 -5.26 -9.40 -7.72
N LEU A 166 -4.97 -10.71 -7.78
CA LEU A 166 -4.84 -11.62 -6.65
C LEU A 166 -3.41 -12.17 -6.66
N ASN A 167 -2.60 -11.88 -5.64
CA ASN A 167 -1.20 -12.31 -5.54
C ASN A 167 -0.41 -12.13 -6.86
N ASN A 168 -0.46 -10.92 -7.42
CA ASN A 168 0.18 -10.54 -8.69
C ASN A 168 -0.41 -11.18 -9.97
N LYS A 169 -1.48 -11.98 -9.88
CA LYS A 169 -2.22 -12.50 -11.05
C LYS A 169 -3.44 -11.63 -11.34
N LYS A 170 -3.62 -11.21 -12.59
CA LYS A 170 -4.78 -10.41 -13.00
C LYS A 170 -6.06 -11.22 -12.83
N ILE A 171 -7.10 -10.56 -12.33
CA ILE A 171 -8.43 -11.15 -12.19
C ILE A 171 -9.50 -10.14 -12.62
N GLY A 172 -10.66 -10.67 -13.03
CA GLY A 172 -11.84 -9.86 -13.31
C GLY A 172 -11.66 -8.95 -14.53
N VAL A 173 -12.38 -7.83 -14.55
CA VAL A 173 -12.38 -6.92 -15.69
C VAL A 173 -11.27 -5.88 -15.54
N TRP A 174 -10.45 -5.78 -16.58
CA TRP A 174 -9.43 -4.77 -16.75
C TRP A 174 -9.86 -3.73 -17.77
N GLU A 175 -9.86 -2.47 -17.37
CA GLU A 175 -10.20 -1.33 -18.20
C GLU A 175 -8.94 -0.71 -18.79
N ILE A 176 -9.01 -0.33 -20.07
CA ILE A 176 -7.94 0.33 -20.81
C ILE A 176 -8.42 1.70 -21.24
N TYR A 177 -7.64 2.73 -20.92
CA TYR A 177 -8.01 4.13 -21.07
C TYR A 177 -7.19 4.83 -22.16
N LYS A 178 -7.85 5.72 -22.91
CA LYS A 178 -7.23 6.70 -23.81
C LYS A 178 -7.91 8.04 -23.59
N ASN A 179 -7.11 9.06 -23.28
CA ASN A 179 -7.59 10.43 -23.02
C ASN A 179 -8.72 10.46 -21.97
N GLY A 180 -8.55 9.71 -20.87
CA GLY A 180 -9.51 9.64 -19.77
C GLY A 180 -10.75 8.78 -20.02
N LYS A 181 -10.96 8.24 -21.22
CA LYS A 181 -12.10 7.37 -21.54
C LYS A 181 -11.70 5.91 -21.67
N VAL A 182 -12.54 5.01 -21.18
CA VAL A 182 -12.39 3.56 -21.42
C VAL A 182 -12.59 3.30 -22.90
N ILE A 183 -11.61 2.69 -23.54
CA ILE A 183 -11.65 2.31 -24.96
C ILE A 183 -11.74 0.80 -25.17
N LYS A 184 -11.40 0.02 -24.14
CA LYS A 184 -11.38 -1.44 -24.19
C LYS A 184 -11.45 -2.00 -22.78
N THR A 185 -12.14 -3.13 -22.65
CA THR A 185 -12.09 -3.98 -21.46
C THR A 185 -11.49 -5.34 -21.82
N LYS A 186 -10.94 -6.03 -20.83
CA LYS A 186 -10.47 -7.42 -20.95
C LYS A 186 -10.75 -8.17 -19.67
N SER A 187 -11.40 -9.32 -19.78
CA SER A 187 -11.62 -10.24 -18.65
C SER A 187 -10.43 -11.18 -18.47
N TYR A 188 -10.13 -11.51 -17.21
CA TYR A 188 -9.09 -12.42 -16.78
C TYR A 188 -9.62 -13.39 -15.73
#